data_AF-A0A353XZX8-F1
#
_entry.id   AF-A0A353XZX8-F1
#
_cell.length_a   1.000
_cell.length_b   1.000
_cell.length_c   1.000
_cell.angle_alpha   90.00
_cell.angle_beta   90.00
_cell.angle_gamma   90.00
#
_symmetry.space_group_name_H-M   'P 1'
#
loop_
_entity.id
_entity.type
_entity.pdbx_description
1 polymer ?
#
loop_
_entity_poly.entity_id
_entity_poly.type
_entity_poly.pdbx_seq_one_letter_code
_entity_poly.pdbx_strand_id
1 'polypeptide(L)'
;MRFSLITALALCLLIPTSIVAESNAAEVQSLKEVGQAQQQPSEAAEVRALEQGVTYEVINSGSGKTPTMGDRVEVHYHGALLSGEVFDSSVERGKTSTFDVSRVIPGFSMALLKMKEGDKWRVTIPSEQAYGKQGAGKIGPDETLIFVIDLIKVL
;
A
#
# COMPACT_ATOMS: atom_id res chain seq x y z
N MET A 1 -36.70 -1.44 -65.65
CA MET A 1 -36.07 -0.48 -66.59
C MET A 1 -35.84 0.82 -65.83
N ARG A 2 -34.57 1.29 -65.76
CA ARG A 2 -34.02 2.68 -65.63
C ARG A 2 -34.91 3.75 -64.94
N PHE A 3 -34.49 4.56 -63.96
CA PHE A 3 -33.45 5.61 -63.87
C PHE A 3 -33.48 6.11 -62.39
N SER A 4 -32.42 6.22 -61.57
CA SER A 4 -31.31 7.21 -61.48
C SER A 4 -31.69 8.69 -61.33
N LEU A 5 -31.07 9.35 -60.33
CA LEU A 5 -30.93 10.80 -60.03
C LEU A 5 -32.13 11.49 -59.31
N ILE A 6 -31.99 12.33 -58.27
CA ILE A 6 -31.23 13.60 -58.18
C ILE A 6 -31.22 14.17 -56.72
N THR A 7 -30.06 14.74 -56.33
CA THR A 7 -29.75 15.90 -55.45
C THR A 7 -30.01 15.94 -53.93
N ALA A 8 -28.90 16.24 -53.26
CA ALA A 8 -28.74 16.92 -51.98
C ALA A 8 -29.26 18.38 -51.97
N LEU A 9 -29.67 18.87 -50.80
CA LEU A 9 -29.22 20.17 -50.27
C LEU A 9 -29.49 20.25 -48.76
N ALA A 10 -28.47 20.70 -48.04
CA ALA A 10 -28.42 20.89 -46.60
C ALA A 10 -28.88 22.28 -46.17
N LEU A 11 -29.48 22.40 -44.97
CA LEU A 11 -29.40 23.56 -44.06
C LEU A 11 -30.04 23.16 -42.71
N CYS A 12 -29.28 22.70 -41.69
CA CYS A 12 -28.70 23.51 -40.59
C CYS A 12 -29.58 24.72 -40.23
N LEU A 13 -30.18 24.88 -39.06
CA LEU A 13 -29.62 24.88 -37.70
C LEU A 13 -30.78 25.12 -36.72
N LEU A 14 -30.76 24.48 -35.56
CA LEU A 14 -31.04 25.07 -34.23
C LEU A 14 -30.96 23.95 -33.15
N ILE A 15 -29.78 23.85 -32.53
CA ILE A 15 -29.51 23.23 -31.22
C ILE A 15 -29.90 24.25 -30.10
N PRO A 16 -29.94 23.95 -28.77
CA PRO A 16 -29.24 22.87 -28.05
C PRO A 16 -29.97 22.14 -26.87
N THR A 17 -29.35 21.02 -26.47
CA THR A 17 -29.15 20.47 -25.09
C THR A 17 -30.31 19.95 -24.23
N SER A 18 -30.31 18.63 -23.98
CA SER A 18 -30.17 17.97 -22.64
C SER A 18 -30.30 16.44 -22.83
N ILE A 19 -29.23 15.65 -22.75
CA ILE A 19 -28.68 14.95 -21.56
C ILE A 19 -29.11 13.46 -21.48
N VAL A 20 -28.12 12.61 -21.82
CA VAL A 20 -27.65 11.35 -21.19
C VAL A 20 -28.63 10.19 -20.96
N ALA A 21 -28.34 9.03 -21.56
CA ALA A 21 -27.89 7.81 -20.85
C ALA A 21 -27.77 6.60 -21.81
N GLU A 22 -26.59 6.38 -22.38
CA GLU A 22 -26.19 5.04 -22.85
C GLU A 22 -25.20 4.47 -21.84
N SER A 23 -25.68 3.50 -21.07
CA SER A 23 -24.96 2.79 -20.03
C SER A 23 -24.16 1.61 -20.61
N ASN A 24 -22.89 1.58 -20.22
CA ASN A 24 -22.06 0.41 -19.97
C ASN A 24 -21.57 -0.44 -21.15
N ALA A 25 -20.52 0.08 -21.80
CA ALA A 25 -19.46 -0.74 -22.42
C ALA A 25 -18.03 -0.23 -22.10
N ALA A 26 -17.87 0.65 -21.10
CA ALA A 26 -16.58 1.25 -20.73
C ALA A 26 -16.03 0.81 -19.35
N GLU A 27 -16.76 -0.02 -18.60
CA GLU A 27 -16.43 -0.33 -17.20
C GLU A 27 -15.67 -1.67 -17.00
N VAL A 28 -15.25 -2.33 -18.09
CA VAL A 28 -14.50 -3.61 -18.01
C VAL A 28 -13.03 -3.44 -18.42
N GLN A 29 -12.58 -2.22 -18.73
CA GLN A 29 -11.19 -1.94 -19.14
C GLN A 29 -10.32 -1.34 -18.01
N SER A 30 -10.86 -1.04 -16.82
CA SER A 30 -10.13 -0.37 -15.73
C SER A 30 -9.65 -1.30 -14.59
N LEU A 31 -9.60 -2.62 -14.82
CA LEU A 31 -9.15 -3.59 -13.80
C LEU A 31 -7.88 -4.37 -14.18
N LYS A 32 -7.19 -4.00 -15.26
CA LYS A 32 -5.90 -4.60 -15.65
C LYS A 32 -4.67 -3.73 -15.41
N GLU A 33 -4.85 -2.52 -14.88
CA GLU A 33 -3.76 -1.56 -14.61
C GLU A 33 -3.47 -1.36 -13.11
N VAL A 34 -4.04 -2.17 -12.20
CA VAL A 34 -3.69 -2.12 -10.76
C VAL A 34 -2.58 -3.12 -10.40
N GLY A 35 -2.15 -3.96 -11.35
CA GLY A 35 -1.22 -5.07 -11.09
C GLY A 35 0.28 -4.79 -11.23
N GLN A 36 0.70 -3.60 -11.68
CA GLN A 36 2.13 -3.37 -12.03
C GLN A 36 2.73 -2.02 -11.57
N ALA A 37 2.04 -1.24 -10.75
CA ALA A 37 2.54 0.05 -10.28
C ALA A 37 3.07 0.03 -8.83
N GLN A 38 3.90 -0.96 -8.46
CA GLN A 38 4.71 -0.89 -7.22
C GLN A 38 6.10 -1.55 -7.41
N GLN A 39 6.74 -1.32 -8.55
CA GLN A 39 8.18 -1.56 -8.71
C GLN A 39 8.81 -0.36 -9.39
N GLN A 40 8.85 0.75 -8.67
CA GLN A 40 9.78 1.82 -8.99
C GLN A 40 10.65 1.99 -7.75
N PRO A 41 11.89 1.46 -7.73
CA PRO A 41 12.86 1.84 -6.73
C PRO A 41 13.15 3.31 -6.96
N SER A 42 12.51 4.17 -6.19
CA SER A 42 12.92 5.57 -6.09
C SER A 42 14.35 5.57 -5.57
N GLU A 43 15.28 6.01 -6.42
CA GLU A 43 16.56 6.63 -6.07
C GLU A 43 17.23 6.04 -4.81
N ALA A 44 17.91 4.88 -4.98
CA ALA A 44 18.74 4.21 -3.96
C ALA A 44 18.23 4.42 -2.52
N ALA A 45 17.10 3.80 -2.17
CA ALA A 45 16.55 3.84 -0.83
C ALA A 45 17.66 3.52 0.19
N GLU A 46 18.10 4.54 0.91
CA GLU A 46 19.19 4.43 1.88
C GLU A 46 18.69 3.56 3.03
N VAL A 47 19.29 2.37 3.16
CA VAL A 47 19.02 1.49 4.31
C VAL A 47 19.64 2.13 5.54
N ARG A 48 18.79 2.52 6.49
CA ARG A 48 19.19 3.12 7.75
C ARG A 48 19.05 2.11 8.88
N ALA A 49 19.99 2.15 9.82
CA ALA A 49 19.93 1.32 11.01
C ALA A 49 19.06 1.97 12.09
N LEU A 50 18.30 1.14 12.78
CA LEU A 50 17.72 1.40 14.09
C LEU A 50 18.56 0.64 15.15
N GLU A 51 17.94 0.34 16.28
CA GLU A 51 18.58 -0.40 17.36
C GLU A 51 18.53 -1.92 17.09
N GLN A 52 19.47 -2.64 17.71
CA GLN A 52 19.45 -4.11 17.78
C GLN A 52 19.35 -4.83 16.41
N GLY A 53 19.96 -4.25 15.37
CA GLY A 53 20.02 -4.84 14.04
C GLY A 53 18.77 -4.63 13.18
N VAL A 54 17.75 -3.93 13.68
CA VAL A 54 16.60 -3.51 12.88
C VAL A 54 17.07 -2.46 11.88
N THR A 55 16.65 -2.57 10.62
CA THR A 55 16.92 -1.58 9.59
C THR A 55 15.64 -1.14 8.91
N TYR A 56 15.67 0.03 8.27
CA TYR A 56 14.54 0.53 7.51
C TYR A 56 14.98 1.32 6.28
N GLU A 57 14.09 1.39 5.32
CA GLU A 57 14.15 2.19 4.12
C GLU A 57 12.89 3.07 4.08
N VAL A 58 13.08 4.37 3.87
CA VAL A 58 11.96 5.30 3.73
C VAL A 58 11.44 5.23 2.29
N ILE A 59 10.19 4.80 2.12
CA ILE A 59 9.51 4.77 0.81
C ILE A 59 8.74 6.07 0.60
N ASN A 60 8.06 6.56 1.64
CA ASN A 60 7.39 7.84 1.66
C ASN A 60 7.59 8.51 3.02
N SER A 61 7.75 9.83 3.01
CA SER A 61 7.85 10.64 4.23
C SER A 61 6.53 11.35 4.51
N GLY A 62 5.95 11.08 5.66
CA GLY A 62 4.85 11.82 6.26
C GLY A 62 5.35 12.99 7.11
N SER A 63 4.41 13.83 7.51
CA SER A 63 4.69 15.05 8.29
C SER A 63 3.81 15.19 9.53
N GLY A 64 3.02 14.17 9.87
CA GLY A 64 2.12 14.22 11.01
C GLY A 64 2.79 13.81 12.33
N LYS A 65 1.98 13.34 13.27
CA LYS A 65 2.44 13.02 14.64
C LYS A 65 3.35 11.79 14.64
N THR A 66 4.31 11.79 15.55
CA THR A 66 5.11 10.60 15.85
C THR A 66 4.46 9.87 17.03
N PRO A 67 4.12 8.56 16.91
CA PRO A 67 3.54 7.80 18.01
C PRO A 67 4.50 7.65 19.20
N THR A 68 3.93 7.46 20.38
CA THR A 68 4.60 7.09 21.62
C THR A 68 4.21 5.67 22.05
N MET A 69 4.89 5.11 23.06
CA MET A 69 4.62 3.75 23.56
C MET A 69 3.19 3.55 24.11
N GLY A 70 2.53 4.64 24.53
CA GLY A 70 1.17 4.60 25.06
C GLY A 70 0.07 4.71 24.00
N ASP A 71 0.44 5.06 22.76
CA ASP A 71 -0.52 5.35 21.70
C ASP A 71 -0.98 4.09 20.98
N ARG A 72 -2.07 4.24 20.23
CA ARG A 72 -2.52 3.27 19.25
C ARG A 72 -2.28 3.82 17.87
N VAL A 73 -1.99 2.96 16.91
CA VAL A 73 -1.76 3.36 15.52
C VAL A 73 -2.68 2.60 14.58
N GLU A 74 -3.16 3.28 13.57
CA GLU A 74 -3.85 2.70 12.43
C GLU A 74 -2.86 2.61 11.26
N VAL A 75 -2.66 1.40 10.74
CA VAL A 75 -1.67 1.13 9.71
C VAL A 75 -2.24 0.24 8.61
N HIS A 76 -1.72 0.44 7.39
CA HIS A 76 -1.60 -0.63 6.43
C HIS A 76 -0.21 -1.25 6.54
N TYR A 77 -0.14 -2.56 6.30
CA TYR A 77 1.12 -3.29 6.32
C TYR A 77 1.07 -4.57 5.49
N HIS A 78 2.25 -4.99 5.04
CA HIS A 78 2.55 -6.32 4.51
C HIS A 78 3.76 -6.88 5.25
N GLY A 79 3.62 -8.07 5.82
CA GLY A 79 4.71 -8.84 6.43
C GLY A 79 5.08 -10.03 5.56
N ALA A 80 6.36 -10.14 5.20
CA ALA A 80 6.91 -11.22 4.41
C ALA A 80 8.20 -11.77 5.03
N LEU A 81 8.49 -13.04 4.75
CA LEU A 81 9.78 -13.66 5.05
C LEU A 81 10.84 -13.22 4.03
N LEU A 82 12.12 -13.45 4.32
CA LEU A 82 13.21 -13.23 3.34
C LEU A 82 13.04 -14.05 2.06
N SER A 83 12.34 -15.18 2.13
CA SER A 83 11.97 -16.00 0.97
C SER A 83 10.99 -15.29 0.01
N GLY A 84 10.35 -14.20 0.46
CA GLY A 84 9.28 -13.50 -0.26
C GLY A 84 7.89 -14.02 0.07
N GLU A 85 7.76 -15.07 0.89
CA GLU A 85 6.44 -15.55 1.33
C GLU A 85 5.77 -14.53 2.26
N VAL A 86 4.59 -14.05 1.86
CA VAL A 86 3.76 -13.17 2.67
C VAL A 86 3.04 -14.01 3.73
N PHE A 87 3.34 -13.75 5.01
CA PHE A 87 2.67 -14.44 6.11
C PHE A 87 1.44 -13.67 6.62
N ASP A 88 1.42 -12.35 6.45
CA ASP A 88 0.32 -11.49 6.91
C ASP A 88 0.24 -10.16 6.12
N SER A 89 -0.96 -9.73 5.73
CA SER A 89 -1.19 -8.45 5.09
C SER A 89 -2.57 -7.88 5.43
N SER A 90 -2.59 -6.62 5.87
CA SER A 90 -3.83 -5.85 6.05
C SER A 90 -4.42 -5.36 4.74
N VAL A 91 -3.58 -5.10 3.74
CA VAL A 91 -4.01 -4.62 2.41
C VAL A 91 -4.74 -5.74 1.67
N GLU A 92 -4.27 -6.99 1.77
CA GLU A 92 -4.98 -8.15 1.21
C GLU A 92 -6.34 -8.38 1.89
N ARG A 93 -6.48 -7.99 3.16
CA ARG A 93 -7.77 -7.99 3.86
C ARG A 93 -8.68 -6.82 3.50
N GLY A 94 -8.19 -5.84 2.74
CA GLY A 94 -8.94 -4.65 2.33
C GLY A 94 -9.32 -3.69 3.47
N LYS A 95 -8.67 -3.80 4.64
CA LYS A 95 -8.93 -2.90 5.78
C LYS A 95 -7.66 -2.63 6.59
N THR A 96 -7.56 -1.43 7.15
CA THR A 96 -6.49 -1.06 8.08
C THR A 96 -6.51 -1.95 9.32
N SER A 97 -5.37 -2.04 10.00
CA SER A 97 -5.24 -2.74 11.27
C SER A 97 -4.81 -1.74 12.34
N THR A 98 -5.36 -1.89 13.54
CA THR A 98 -5.02 -1.03 14.69
C THR A 98 -4.17 -1.81 15.66
N PHE A 99 -3.03 -1.25 16.05
CA PHE A 99 -2.11 -1.85 17.00
C PHE A 99 -1.85 -0.91 18.18
N ASP A 100 -1.69 -1.49 19.37
CA ASP A 100 -1.13 -0.78 20.51
C ASP A 100 0.41 -0.83 20.36
N VAL A 101 1.10 0.32 20.36
CA VAL A 101 2.54 0.39 20.05
C VAL A 101 3.38 -0.48 21.00
N SER A 102 2.91 -0.69 22.23
CA SER A 102 3.56 -1.52 23.26
C SER A 102 3.27 -3.02 23.17
N ARG A 103 2.39 -3.48 22.27
CA ARG A 103 1.94 -4.89 22.19
C ARG A 103 2.29 -5.60 20.89
N VAL A 104 3.08 -4.95 20.03
CA VAL A 104 3.64 -5.58 18.83
C VAL A 104 5.06 -6.07 19.10
N ILE A 105 5.66 -6.77 18.14
CA ILE A 105 7.04 -7.23 18.26
C ILE A 105 8.00 -6.03 18.42
N PRO A 106 9.11 -6.18 19.17
CA PRO A 106 10.01 -5.08 19.49
C PRO A 106 10.48 -4.27 18.27
N GLY A 107 10.87 -4.95 17.17
CA GLY A 107 11.32 -4.28 15.95
C GLY A 107 10.25 -3.40 15.30
N PHE A 108 8.99 -3.82 15.38
CA PHE A 108 7.87 -3.07 14.83
C PHE A 108 7.59 -1.83 15.69
N SER A 109 7.61 -1.96 17.03
CA SER A 109 7.51 -0.83 17.95
C SER A 109 8.64 0.17 17.74
N MET A 110 9.88 -0.30 17.61
CA MET A 110 11.05 0.56 17.37
C MET A 110 10.90 1.39 16.10
N ALA A 111 10.40 0.79 15.00
CA ALA A 111 10.12 1.52 13.78
C ALA A 111 9.02 2.56 13.97
N LEU A 112 7.86 2.18 14.54
CA LEU A 112 6.73 3.08 14.76
C LEU A 112 7.11 4.33 15.57
N LEU A 113 7.95 4.18 16.61
CA LEU A 113 8.40 5.30 17.45
C LEU A 113 9.32 6.29 16.71
N LYS A 114 9.81 5.94 15.52
CA LYS A 114 10.60 6.84 14.66
C LYS A 114 9.81 7.35 13.45
N MET A 115 8.67 6.73 13.15
CA MET A 115 7.77 7.13 12.07
C MET A 115 6.92 8.34 12.44
N LYS A 116 6.33 8.95 11.42
CA LYS A 116 5.32 10.01 11.46
C LYS A 116 4.07 9.56 10.72
N GLU A 117 2.90 10.05 11.12
CA GLU A 117 1.69 9.84 10.30
C GLU A 117 1.94 10.27 8.85
N GLY A 118 1.55 9.40 7.91
CA GLY A 118 1.81 9.48 6.47
C GLY A 118 3.12 8.82 6.02
N ASP A 119 3.98 8.36 6.94
CA ASP A 119 5.19 7.62 6.58
C ASP A 119 4.84 6.26 6.00
N LYS A 120 5.57 5.88 4.95
CA LYS A 120 5.60 4.52 4.45
C LYS A 120 7.03 4.00 4.44
N TRP A 121 7.33 3.00 5.26
CA TRP A 121 8.68 2.47 5.41
C TRP A 121 8.70 0.97 5.09
N ARG A 122 9.81 0.49 4.53
CA ARG A 122 10.16 -0.93 4.55
C ARG A 122 11.10 -1.16 5.71
N VAL A 123 10.77 -2.05 6.63
CA VAL A 123 11.51 -2.34 7.85
C VAL A 123 11.94 -3.80 7.82
N THR A 124 13.23 -4.06 8.01
CA THR A 124 13.77 -5.41 8.15
C THR A 124 14.08 -5.66 9.62
N ILE A 125 13.48 -6.72 10.17
CA ILE A 125 13.52 -7.04 11.59
C ILE A 125 14.19 -8.41 11.77
N PRO A 126 15.37 -8.47 12.40
CA PRO A 126 16.00 -9.73 12.78
C PRO A 126 15.11 -10.56 13.70
N SER A 127 15.32 -11.88 13.70
CA SER A 127 14.48 -12.80 14.46
C SER A 127 14.47 -12.47 15.96
N GLU A 128 15.57 -12.01 16.54
CA GLU A 128 15.70 -11.65 17.95
C GLU A 128 14.79 -10.48 18.35
N GLN A 129 14.43 -9.61 17.39
CA GLN A 129 13.50 -8.50 17.57
C GLN A 129 12.09 -8.81 17.05
N ALA A 130 11.83 -10.07 16.71
CA ALA A 130 10.59 -10.62 16.21
C ALA A 130 10.14 -11.85 17.03
N TYR A 131 10.15 -13.05 16.43
CA TYR A 131 9.66 -14.30 17.05
C TYR A 131 10.78 -15.27 17.45
N GLY A 132 12.04 -14.90 17.23
CA GLY A 132 13.25 -15.63 17.65
C GLY A 132 13.29 -17.09 17.22
N LYS A 133 13.99 -17.90 18.02
CA LYS A 133 14.20 -19.35 17.79
C LYS A 133 12.93 -20.19 17.76
N GLN A 134 11.84 -19.69 18.31
CA GLN A 134 10.59 -20.43 18.38
C GLN A 134 9.74 -20.25 17.13
N GLY A 135 9.85 -19.10 16.45
CA GLY A 135 8.93 -18.73 15.37
C GLY A 135 7.51 -18.52 15.87
N ALA A 136 6.57 -18.33 14.94
CA ALA A 136 5.14 -18.18 15.26
C ALA A 136 4.26 -18.49 14.04
N GLY A 137 3.34 -19.46 14.19
CA GLY A 137 2.38 -19.79 13.13
C GLY A 137 3.07 -20.23 11.84
N LYS A 138 3.02 -19.37 10.81
CA LYS A 138 3.70 -19.58 9.51
C LYS A 138 5.17 -19.16 9.51
N ILE A 139 5.61 -18.43 10.54
CA ILE A 139 6.97 -17.92 10.66
C ILE A 139 7.82 -19.00 11.32
N GLY A 140 8.85 -19.46 10.62
CA GLY A 140 9.80 -20.45 11.10
C GLY A 140 10.72 -19.95 12.21
N PRO A 141 11.56 -20.84 12.78
CA PRO A 141 12.56 -20.48 13.77
C PRO A 141 13.65 -19.60 13.16
N ASP A 142 14.10 -18.59 13.90
CA ASP A 142 15.18 -17.68 13.50
C ASP A 142 14.95 -16.93 12.18
N GLU A 143 13.68 -16.77 11.79
CA GLU A 143 13.31 -16.05 10.57
C GLU A 143 13.43 -14.53 10.74
N THR A 144 14.04 -13.90 9.73
CA THR A 144 14.07 -12.44 9.58
C THR A 144 12.83 -11.99 8.81
N LEU A 145 12.19 -10.94 9.30
CA LEU A 145 10.93 -10.44 8.74
C LEU A 145 11.16 -9.13 8.00
N ILE A 146 10.48 -8.98 6.87
CA ILE A 146 10.38 -7.71 6.14
C ILE A 146 8.94 -7.21 6.27
N PHE A 147 8.78 -6.01 6.79
CA PHE A 147 7.50 -5.32 6.85
C PHE A 147 7.51 -4.08 5.97
N VAL A 148 6.51 -3.93 5.11
CA VAL A 148 6.20 -2.63 4.50
C VAL A 148 5.05 -2.04 5.29
N ILE A 149 5.28 -0.95 6.01
CA ILE A 149 4.33 -0.31 6.93
C ILE A 149 3.96 1.05 6.35
N ASP A 150 2.67 1.34 6.31
CA ASP A 150 2.08 2.63 5.95
C ASP A 150 1.30 3.14 7.17
N LEU A 151 1.86 4.13 7.85
CA LEU A 151 1.31 4.69 9.08
C LEU A 151 0.23 5.72 8.74
N ILE A 152 -1.03 5.30 8.81
CA ILE A 152 -2.17 6.14 8.44
C ILE A 152 -2.46 7.18 9.52
N LYS A 153 -2.48 6.75 10.80
CA LYS A 153 -2.90 7.61 11.90
C LYS A 153 -2.39 7.16 13.27
N VAL A 154 -2.14 8.13 14.16
CA VAL A 154 -1.92 7.97 15.59
C VAL A 154 -3.22 8.35 16.32
N LEU A 155 -3.69 7.47 17.20
CA LEU A 155 -5.00 7.54 17.86
C LEU A 155 -4.86 7.92 19.33
#